data_AF-A0AA40B233-F1
#
_entry.id   AF-A0AA40B233-F1
#
_cell.length_a   1.000
_cell.length_b   1.000
_cell.length_c   1.000
_cell.angle_alpha   90.00
_cell.angle_beta   90.00
_cell.angle_gamma   90.00
#
_symmetry.space_group_name_H-M   'P 1'
#
loop_
_entity.id
_entity.type
_entity.pdbx_description
1 polymer ?
#
loop_
_entity_poly.entity_id
_entity_poly.type
_entity_poly.pdbx_seq_one_letter_code
_entity_poly.pdbx_strand_id
1 'polypeptide(L)' 'MEVESNIQLECTQNLPAKATNPLKLIALLRSQFGLGRYEISMIRSSYSVRTPRQLSLDEIAQCRGV' A
#
# COMPACT_ATOMS: atom_id res chain seq x y z
N MET A 1 25.71 -8.31 14.91
CA MET A 1 24.76 -7.19 15.11
C MET A 1 23.78 -7.25 13.96
N GLU A 2 22.64 -7.86 14.21
CA GLU A 2 21.52 -7.84 13.27
C GLU A 2 20.92 -6.44 13.34
N VAL A 3 21.05 -5.68 12.25
CA VAL A 3 20.40 -4.37 12.13
C VAL A 3 18.93 -4.69 11.89
N GLU A 4 18.15 -4.84 12.97
CA GLU A 4 16.70 -4.85 12.88
C GLU A 4 16.29 -3.52 12.25
N SER A 5 16.08 -3.57 10.94
CA SER A 5 15.52 -2.47 10.19
C SER A 5 14.09 -2.34 10.67
N ASN A 6 13.86 -1.55 11.72
CA ASN A 6 12.53 -1.18 12.17
C ASN A 6 11.84 -0.47 11.01
N ILE A 7 11.08 -1.22 10.21
CA ILE A 7 10.32 -0.66 9.10
C ILE A 7 9.16 0.10 9.73
N GLN A 8 9.38 1.39 9.98
CA GLN A 8 8.38 2.29 10.48
C GLN A 8 7.36 2.52 9.34
N LEU A 9 6.13 2.05 9.52
CA LEU A 9 5.03 2.35 8.59
C LEU A 9 4.47 3.74 8.91
N GLU A 10 5.16 4.76 8.41
CA GLU A 10 4.91 6.16 8.77
C GLU A 10 3.75 6.79 8.00
N CYS A 11 3.45 6.28 6.81
CA CYS A 11 2.43 6.85 5.92
C CYS A 11 1.18 5.98 5.89
N THR A 12 0.02 6.58 6.18
CA THR A 12 -1.29 5.94 5.99
C THR A 12 -2.05 6.68 4.90
N GLN A 13 -2.52 5.95 3.88
CA GLN A 13 -3.31 6.50 2.78
C GLN A 13 -4.58 5.69 2.58
N ASN A 14 -5.69 6.39 2.30
CA ASN A 14 -6.98 5.76 2.03
C ASN A 14 -7.26 5.78 0.53
N LEU A 15 -7.38 4.59 -0.07
CA LEU A 15 -7.71 4.41 -1.48
C LEU A 15 -9.18 3.94 -1.61
N PRO A 16 -9.98 4.52 -2.51
CA PRO A 16 -11.37 4.11 -2.70
C PRO A 16 -11.44 2.68 -3.25
N ALA A 17 -12.08 1.76 -2.51
CA ALA A 17 -12.13 0.34 -2.86
C ALA A 17 -12.81 0.09 -4.21
N LYS A 18 -13.87 0.87 -4.52
CA LYS A 18 -14.59 0.76 -5.81
C LYS A 18 -13.73 1.10 -7.03
N ALA A 19 -12.71 1.94 -6.87
CA ALA A 19 -11.83 2.35 -7.96
C ALA A 19 -10.44 1.70 -7.88
N THR A 20 -10.24 0.77 -6.95
CA THR A 20 -8.93 0.15 -6.69
C THR A 20 -9.03 -1.35 -6.87
N ASN A 21 -8.23 -1.91 -7.77
CA ASN A 21 -8.09 -3.34 -7.92
C ASN A 21 -7.14 -3.88 -6.81
N PRO A 22 -7.63 -4.74 -5.90
CA PRO A 22 -6.85 -5.20 -4.76
C PRO A 22 -5.62 -6.03 -5.17
N LEU A 23 -5.69 -6.80 -6.26
CA LEU A 23 -4.56 -7.59 -6.75
C LEU A 23 -3.44 -6.69 -7.28
N LYS A 24 -3.79 -5.65 -8.04
CA LYS A 24 -2.81 -4.66 -8.53
C LYS A 24 -2.19 -3.89 -7.37
N LEU A 25 -2.98 -3.51 -6.37
CA LEU A 25 -2.49 -2.83 -5.17
C LEU A 25 -1.49 -3.70 -4.40
N ILE A 26 -1.81 -4.97 -4.14
CA ILE A 26 -0.90 -5.90 -3.46
C ILE A 26 0.39 -6.10 -4.28
N ALA A 27 0.27 -6.28 -5.60
CA ALA A 27 1.42 -6.45 -6.47
C ALA A 27 2.35 -5.22 -6.46
N LEU A 28 1.79 -4.02 -6.55
CA LEU A 28 2.53 -2.76 -6.44
C LEU A 28 3.26 -2.67 -5.09
N LEU A 29 2.54 -2.86 -3.99
CA LEU A 29 3.11 -2.76 -2.64
C LEU A 29 4.25 -3.73 -2.41
N ARG A 30 4.09 -4.98 -2.89
CA ARG A 30 5.14 -5.99 -2.85
C ARG A 30 6.33 -5.61 -3.72
N SER A 31 6.11 -5.03 -4.91
CA SER A 31 7.20 -4.60 -5.80
C SER A 31 7.96 -3.39 -5.26
N GLN A 32 7.28 -2.46 -4.59
CA GLN A 32 7.87 -1.21 -4.11
C GLN A 32 8.54 -1.35 -2.75
N PHE A 33 7.92 -2.09 -1.82
CA PHE A 33 8.36 -2.15 -0.44
C PHE A 33 8.87 -3.55 -0.03
N GLY A 34 8.44 -4.60 -0.71
CA GLY A 34 8.72 -5.97 -0.30
C GLY A 34 7.74 -6.50 0.75
N LEU A 35 7.87 -7.79 1.07
CA LEU A 35 6.99 -8.47 2.03
C LEU A 35 7.22 -7.97 3.46
N GLY A 36 6.15 -7.86 4.24
CA GLY A 36 6.20 -7.41 5.64
C GLY A 36 6.45 -5.91 5.82
N ARG A 37 6.56 -5.16 4.72
CA ARG A 37 6.84 -3.71 4.73
C ARG A 37 5.63 -2.85 4.41
N TYR A 38 4.43 -3.41 4.47
CA TYR A 38 3.18 -2.68 4.26
C TYR A 38 2.04 -3.41 4.96
N GLU A 39 0.99 -2.66 5.31
CA GLU A 39 -0.28 -3.20 5.81
C GLU A 39 -1.43 -2.70 4.95
N ILE A 40 -2.43 -3.53 4.74
CA ILE A 40 -3.67 -3.16 4.04
C ILE A 40 -4.84 -3.59 4.91
N SER A 41 -5.69 -2.65 5.26
CA SER A 41 -6.92 -2.88 6.01
C SER A 41 -8.09 -2.30 5.23
N MET A 42 -9.19 -3.04 5.12
CA MET A 42 -10.41 -2.51 4.50
C MET A 42 -11.28 -1.85 5.57
N ILE A 43 -11.55 -0.55 5.40
CA ILE A 43 -12.42 0.22 6.29
C ILE A 43 -13.58 0.76 5.46
N ARG A 44 -14.79 0.23 5.70
CA ARG A 44 -16.01 0.54 4.94
C ARG A 44 -15.84 0.33 3.43
N SER A 45 -15.56 1.38 2.67
CA SER A 45 -15.45 1.37 1.20
C SER A 45 -14.09 1.87 0.72
N SER A 46 -13.08 1.82 1.60
CA SER A 46 -11.72 2.25 1.29
C SER A 46 -10.69 1.25 1.82
N TYR A 47 -9.60 1.08 1.07
CA TYR A 47 -8.39 0.43 1.53
C TYR A 47 -7.54 1.45 2.29
N SER A 48 -7.35 1.23 3.58
CA SER A 48 -6.35 1.91 4.39
C SER A 48 -5.03 1.18 4.21
N VAL A 49 -4.06 1.86 3.59
CA VAL A 49 -2.75 1.32 3.23
C VAL A 49 -1.69 2.01 4.07
N ARG A 50 -0.94 1.23 4.85
CA ARG A 50 0.19 1.72 5.65
C ARG A 50 1.49 1.30 5.01
N THR A 51 2.37 2.27 4.76
CA THR A 51 3.61 2.08 3.99
C THR A 51 4.74 2.96 4.56
N PRO A 52 6.01 2.66 4.27
CA PRO A 52 7.14 3.46 4.75
C PRO A 52 7.23 4.85 4.11
N ARG A 53 6.67 5.02 2.90
CA ARG A 53 6.51 6.31 2.22
C ARG A 53 5.14 6.40 1.56
N GLN A 54 4.69 7.60 1.26
CA GLN A 54 3.47 7.79 0.47
C GLN A 54 3.62 7.19 -0.94
N LEU A 55 2.55 6.54 -1.39
CA LEU A 55 2.29 6.18 -2.77
C LEU A 55 1.97 7.45 -3.57
N SER A 56 2.62 7.57 -4.71
CA SER A 56 2.41 8.64 -5.68
C SER A 56 1.08 8.45 -6.41
N LEU A 57 0.54 9.53 -6.98
CA LEU A 57 -0.70 9.45 -7.77
C LEU A 57 -0.58 8.50 -8.97
N ASP A 58 0.59 8.43 -9.59
CA ASP A 58 0.86 7.52 -10.72
C ASP A 58 0.80 6.04 -10.27
N GLU A 59 1.46 5.73 -9.15
CA GLU A 59 1.43 4.39 -8.55
C GLU A 59 -0.01 3.97 -8.19
N ILE A 60 -0.79 4.89 -7.63
CA ILE A 60 -2.20 4.67 -7.33
C ILE A 60 -3.02 4.49 -8.62
N ALA A 61 -2.72 5.24 -9.67
CA ALA A 61 -3.41 5.13 -10.96
C ALA A 61 -3.21 3.76 -11.61
N GLN A 62 -2.02 3.16 -11.46
CA GLN A 62 -1.74 1.80 -11.93
C GLN A 62 -2.60 0.74 -11.21
N CYS A 63 -3.05 1.03 -9.98
CA CYS A 63 -3.90 0.14 -9.21
C CYS A 63 -5.38 0.20 -9.58
N ARG A 64 -5.80 1.05 -10.53
CA ARG A 64 -7.22 1.18 -10.88
C ARG A 64 -7.76 -0.08 -11.57
N GLY A 65 -8.98 -0.46 -11.18
CA GLY A 65 -9.79 -1.45 -11.89
C GLY A 65 -10.36 -0.79 -13.14
N VAL A 66 -10.18 -1.45 -14.29
CA VAL A 66 -10.82 -1.06 -15.56
C VAL A 66 -12.32 -1.32 -15.47
#